data_AF-A0A0B6RS48-F1
#
_entry.id   AF-A0A0B6RS48-F1
#
_cell.length_a   1.000
_cell.length_b   1.000
_cell.length_c   1.000
_cell.angle_alpha   90.00
_cell.angle_beta   90.00
_cell.angle_gamma   90.00
#
_symmetry.space_group_name_H-M   'P 1'
#
loop_
_entity.id
_entity.type
_entity.pdbx_description
1 polymer ?
#
loop_
_entity_poly.entity_id
_entity_poly.type
_entity_poly.pdbx_seq_one_letter_code
_entity_poly.pdbx_strand_id
1 'polypeptide(L)' 'MTLVVKCPACAKDVSWTPESPFRPFCSARCKQMDLGAWAAERYRIGGTDDEPSDDAADGEPDGRSGRSSHHD' A
#
# COMPACT_ATOMS: atom_id res chain seq x y z
N MET A 1 15.66 -30.68 9.57
CA MET A 1 16.11 -29.85 8.44
C MET A 1 15.59 -28.44 8.68
N THR A 2 16.47 -27.45 8.76
CA THR A 2 16.09 -26.06 9.07
C THR A 2 15.77 -25.32 7.78
N LEU A 3 14.58 -24.73 7.67
CA LEU A 3 14.23 -23.88 6.53
C LEU A 3 15.12 -22.63 6.54
N VAL A 4 15.64 -22.23 5.38
CA VAL A 4 16.40 -20.99 5.23
C VAL A 4 15.67 -20.10 4.22
N VAL A 5 15.50 -18.83 4.56
CA VAL A 5 14.82 -17.82 3.72
C VAL A 5 15.75 -16.64 3.44
N LYS A 6 15.45 -15.86 2.39
CA LYS A 6 16.16 -14.62 2.08
C LYS A 6 15.54 -13.45 2.84
N CYS A 7 16.36 -12.64 3.48
CA CYS A 7 15.94 -11.38 4.08
C CYS A 7 15.38 -10.44 2.99
N PRO A 8 14.12 -9.98 3.08
CA PRO A 8 13.52 -9.14 2.04
C PRO A 8 14.27 -7.82 1.81
N ALA A 9 14.89 -7.25 2.86
CA ALA A 9 15.53 -5.95 2.78
C ALA A 9 16.97 -5.99 2.23
N CYS A 10 17.68 -7.13 2.31
CA CYS A 10 19.11 -7.20 1.95
C CYS A 10 19.58 -8.54 1.37
N ALA A 11 18.66 -9.48 1.13
CA ALA A 11 18.91 -10.82 0.56
C ALA A 11 19.86 -11.74 1.34
N LYS A 12 20.26 -11.41 2.58
CA LYS A 12 21.03 -12.32 3.44
C LYS A 12 20.19 -13.55 3.83
N ASP A 13 20.82 -14.71 3.92
CA ASP A 13 20.19 -15.94 4.41
C ASP A 13 19.83 -15.86 5.89
N VAL A 14 18.63 -16.34 6.23
CA VAL A 14 18.09 -16.37 7.60
C VAL A 14 17.54 -17.77 7.88
N SER A 15 18.10 -18.42 8.89
CA SER A 15 17.60 -19.70 9.39
C SER A 15 16.25 -19.52 10.08
N TRP A 16 15.27 -20.36 9.77
CA TRP A 16 13.93 -20.32 10.33
C TRP A 16 13.85 -21.01 11.69
N THR A 17 14.55 -20.47 12.70
CA THR A 17 14.63 -21.05 14.06
C THR A 17 14.43 -20.00 15.16
N PRO A 18 13.94 -20.37 16.37
CA PRO A 18 13.74 -19.46 17.51
C PRO A 18 14.86 -18.44 17.77
N GLU A 19 16.10 -18.84 17.54
CA GLU A 19 17.32 -18.05 17.72
C GLU A 19 17.47 -16.89 16.74
N SER A 20 16.66 -16.86 15.67
CA SER A 20 16.55 -15.73 14.75
C SER A 20 15.32 -14.88 15.11
N PRO A 21 15.40 -13.93 16.05
CA PRO A 21 14.22 -13.24 16.61
C PRO A 21 13.54 -12.29 15.62
N PHE A 22 14.21 -11.92 14.51
CA PHE A 22 13.72 -10.94 13.54
C PHE A 22 13.23 -11.56 12.23
N ARG A 23 13.10 -12.89 12.14
CA ARG A 23 12.61 -13.59 10.93
C ARG A 23 11.34 -12.93 10.37
N PRO A 24 11.23 -12.73 9.03
CA PRO A 24 12.15 -13.18 7.98
C PRO A 24 13.39 -12.28 7.78
N PHE A 25 13.58 -11.23 8.58
CA PHE A 25 14.69 -10.30 8.47
C PHE A 25 15.93 -10.80 9.21
N CYS A 26 17.12 -10.47 8.68
CA CYS A 26 18.38 -10.88 9.31
C CYS A 26 18.76 -10.04 10.55
N SER A 27 18.06 -8.94 10.81
CA SER A 27 18.33 -8.03 11.94
C SER A 27 17.17 -7.08 12.23
N ALA A 28 17.15 -6.48 13.42
CA ALA A 28 16.22 -5.40 13.77
C ALA A 28 16.27 -4.23 12.77
N ARG A 29 17.47 -3.84 12.33
CA ARG A 29 17.69 -2.76 11.34
C ARG A 29 16.96 -3.06 10.03
N CYS A 30 17.08 -4.27 9.50
CA CYS A 30 16.39 -4.67 8.26
C CYS A 30 14.87 -4.64 8.41
N LYS A 31 14.33 -5.06 9.57
CA LYS A 31 12.90 -4.94 9.87
C LYS A 31 12.44 -3.47 9.87
N GLN A 32 13.21 -2.58 10.52
CA GLN A 32 12.87 -1.15 10.58
C GLN A 32 12.93 -0.48 9.21
N MET A 33 13.91 -0.84 8.37
CA MET A 33 14.03 -0.33 7.00
C MET A 33 12.82 -0.71 6.15
N ASP A 34 12.37 -1.96 6.24
CA ASP A 34 11.21 -2.43 5.51
C ASP A 34 9.94 -1.66 5.91
N LEU A 35 9.71 -1.49 7.23
CA LEU A 35 8.62 -0.66 7.74
C LEU A 35 8.73 0.80 7.27
N GLY A 36 9.94 1.36 7.21
CA GLY A 36 10.18 2.69 6.68
C GLY A 36 9.86 2.81 5.18
N ALA A 37 10.10 1.77 4.39
CA ALA A 37 9.75 1.76 2.97
C ALA A 37 8.22 1.73 2.75
N TRP A 38 7.48 1.00 3.59
CA TRP A 38 6.01 1.05 3.62
C TRP A 38 5.49 2.43 4.01
N ALA A 39 6.02 2.99 5.09
CA ALA A 39 5.62 4.33 5.55
C ALA A 39 5.93 5.44 4.53
N ALA A 40 6.94 5.23 3.68
CA ALA A 40 7.31 6.13 2.60
C ALA A 40 6.64 5.79 1.26
N GLU A 41 5.59 4.95 1.26
CA GLU A 41 4.79 4.57 0.08
C GLU A 41 5.61 4.00 -1.08
N ARG A 42 6.77 3.39 -0.77
CA ARG A 42 7.64 2.79 -1.79
C ARG A 42 7.14 1.43 -2.26
N TYR A 43 6.33 0.79 -1.44
CA TYR A 43 5.62 -0.44 -1.81
C TYR A 43 4.18 -0.11 -2.15
N ARG A 44 3.66 -0.75 -3.20
CA ARG A 44 2.25 -0.69 -3.58
C ARG A 44 1.69 -2.10 -3.59
N ILE A 45 0.46 -2.22 -3.09
CA ILE A 45 -0.37 -3.40 -3.33
C ILE A 45 -0.94 -3.21 -4.73
N GLY A 46 -0.75 -4.18 -5.63
CA GLY A 46 -1.35 -4.11 -6.95
C GLY A 46 -2.87 -4.19 -6.84
N GLY A 47 -3.58 -3.23 -7.45
CA GLY A 47 -5.01 -3.33 -7.72
C GLY A 47 -5.25 -3.97 -9.09
N THR A 48 -6.31 -4.74 -9.23
CA THR A 48 -6.88 -5.04 -10.54
C THR A 48 -7.55 -3.77 -11.06
N ASP A 49 -7.40 -3.45 -12.34
CA ASP A 49 -7.94 -2.25 -13.01
C ASP A 49 -9.49 -2.10 -12.89
N ASP A 50 -10.17 -3.13 -12.37
CA ASP A 50 -11.63 -3.24 -12.23
C ASP A 50 -12.21 -2.75 -10.88
N GLU A 51 -11.40 -2.29 -9.92
CA GLU A 51 -11.98 -1.67 -8.70
C GLU A 51 -12.17 -0.16 -8.89
N PRO A 52 -13.42 0.35 -8.88
CA PRO A 52 -13.66 1.79 -8.91
C PRO A 52 -13.04 2.40 -7.65
N SER A 53 -12.14 3.36 -7.82
CA SER A 53 -11.58 4.09 -6.68
C SER A 53 -12.68 4.88 -5.97
N ASP A 54 -12.91 4.62 -4.69
CA ASP A 54 -13.83 5.34 -3.79
C ASP A 54 -13.36 6.79 -3.46
N ASP A 55 -12.48 7.40 -4.27
CA ASP A 55 -11.91 8.74 -4.07
C ASP A 55 -12.60 9.84 -4.90
N ALA A 56 -13.86 9.64 -5.30
CA ALA A 56 -14.65 10.63 -6.04
C ALA A 56 -16.00 10.91 -5.38
N ALA A 57 -15.96 11.61 -4.24
CA ALA A 57 -17.15 12.21 -3.63
C ALA A 57 -16.92 13.68 -3.27
N ASP A 58 -16.46 14.49 -4.23
CA ASP A 58 -16.57 15.95 -4.18
C ASP A 58 -16.94 16.47 -5.58
N GLY A 59 -18.17 16.17 -5.99
CA GLY A 59 -18.80 16.70 -7.19
C GLY A 59 -20.13 17.33 -6.82
N GLU A 60 -20.11 18.64 -6.59
CA GLU A 60 -21.28 19.50 -6.40
C GLU A 60 -22.28 19.31 -7.57
N PRO A 61 -23.56 18.99 -7.33
CA PRO A 61 -24.51 18.80 -8.42
C PRO A 61 -25.00 20.16 -8.93
N ASP A 62 -24.42 20.64 -10.04
CA ASP A 62 -25.01 21.70 -10.84
C ASP A 62 -26.32 21.19 -11.49
N GLY A 63 -27.43 21.54 -10.86
CA GLY A 63 -28.78 21.13 -11.21
C GLY A 63 -29.66 22.32 -11.61
N ARG A 64 -29.36 22.93 -12.76
CA ARG A 64 -30.29 23.54 -13.73
C ARG A 64 -31.73 23.81 -13.23
N SER A 65 -32.07 25.07 -13.00
CA SER A 65 -33.46 25.54 -13.16
C SER A 65 -33.55 26.54 -14.32
N GLY A 66 -33.60 25.99 -15.54
CA GLY A 66 -34.20 26.71 -16.65
C GLY A 66 -35.71 26.82 -16.40
N ARG A 67 -36.23 28.03 -16.22
CA ARG A 67 -37.65 28.32 -16.38
C ARG A 67 -37.82 29.50 -17.33
N SER A 68 -38.08 29.13 -18.58
CA SER A 68 -38.93 29.75 -19.60
C SER A 68 -39.07 31.28 -19.64
N SER A 69 -38.62 31.83 -20.76
CA SER A 69 -39.00 33.12 -21.34
C SER A 69 -40.51 33.36 -21.33
N HIS A 70 -40.94 34.60 -21.01
CA HIS A 70 -42.13 35.27 -21.53
C HIS A 70 -41.86 36.78 -21.65
N HIS A 71 -42.53 37.39 -22.61
CA HIS A 71 -42.24 38.63 -23.34
C HIS A 71 -42.62 39.96 -22.66
N ASP A 72 -42.07 41.02 -23.29
CA ASP A 72 -42.32 42.48 -23.26
C ASP A 72 -41.61 43.29 -22.18
#